data_AF-A0A8J5LMK1-F1
#
_entry.id   AF-A0A8J5LMK1-F1
#
_cell.length_a   1.000
_cell.length_b   1.000
_cell.length_c   1.000
_cell.angle_alpha   90.00
_cell.angle_beta   90.00
_cell.angle_gamma   90.00
#
_symmetry.space_group_name_H-M   'P 1'
#
loop_
_entity.id
_entity.type
_entity.pdbx_description
1 polymer ?
#
loop_
_entity_poly.entity_id
_entity_poly.type
_entity_poly.pdbx_seq_one_letter_code
_entity_poly.pdbx_strand_id
1 'polypeptide(L)'
;MYSYQATLKQLFQEFGPGDGASSQLASITMRIMQALQRNLDVKSKMYKDTALQYLFLMNNIHYIVKSARRSEAKDLLGDDWIQRHRRIVQQNANQYRRVAWSKVCSYKLYNIEH
;
A
#
# COMPACT_ATOMS: atom_id res chain seq x y z
N MET A 1 7.28 -27.71 -7.65
CA MET A 1 7.11 -26.37 -7.05
C MET A 1 6.12 -25.56 -7.90
N TYR A 2 4.85 -25.98 -7.96
CA TYR A 2 3.82 -25.43 -8.86
C TYR A 2 2.54 -25.06 -8.09
N SER A 3 2.66 -24.24 -7.05
CA SER A 3 1.50 -23.92 -6.20
C SER A 3 0.55 -22.86 -6.78
N TYR A 4 1.00 -22.06 -7.75
CA TYR A 4 0.22 -20.91 -8.24
C TYR A 4 -0.32 -21.10 -9.64
N GLN A 5 0.20 -22.07 -10.40
CA GLN A 5 -0.17 -22.24 -11.80
C GLN A 5 -1.64 -22.67 -11.96
N ALA A 6 -2.13 -23.54 -11.07
CA ALA A 6 -3.53 -23.96 -11.07
C ALA A 6 -4.47 -22.81 -10.67
N THR A 7 -4.14 -22.07 -9.60
CA THR A 7 -4.92 -20.91 -9.14
C THR A 7 -4.94 -19.79 -10.19
N LEU A 8 -3.80 -19.51 -10.83
CA LEU A 8 -3.71 -18.53 -11.90
C LEU A 8 -4.52 -18.97 -13.11
N LYS A 9 -4.42 -20.24 -13.54
CA LYS A 9 -5.24 -20.76 -14.64
C LYS A 9 -6.73 -20.67 -14.35
N GLN A 10 -7.17 -21.00 -13.14
CA GLN A 10 -8.57 -20.87 -12.74
C GLN A 10 -9.04 -19.41 -12.76
N LEU A 11 -8.16 -18.50 -12.33
CA LEU A 11 -8.39 -17.06 -12.39
C LEU A 11 -8.39 -16.52 -13.82
N PHE A 12 -7.70 -17.15 -14.77
CA PHE A 12 -7.73 -16.74 -16.19
C PHE A 12 -8.86 -17.41 -17.00
N GLN A 13 -9.30 -18.61 -16.61
CA GLN A 13 -10.36 -19.37 -17.28
C GLN A 13 -11.77 -18.83 -16.98
N GLU A 14 -11.92 -18.06 -15.90
CA GLU A 14 -13.15 -17.35 -15.56
C GLU A 14 -13.50 -16.22 -16.56
N PHE A 15 -12.62 -15.94 -17.51
CA PHE A 15 -12.74 -14.78 -18.37
C PHE A 15 -12.58 -15.13 -19.85
N GLY A 16 -13.72 -15.12 -20.55
CA GLY A 16 -13.81 -15.41 -21.97
C GLY A 16 -13.07 -14.41 -22.88
N PRO A 17 -12.86 -14.76 -24.16
CA PRO A 17 -12.02 -13.99 -25.05
C PRO A 17 -12.80 -12.86 -25.73
N GLY A 18 -12.29 -11.63 -25.67
CA GLY A 18 -12.66 -10.56 -26.60
C GLY A 18 -12.83 -9.19 -25.93
N ASP A 19 -11.94 -8.25 -26.28
CA ASP A 19 -11.94 -6.80 -26.02
C ASP A 19 -12.01 -6.32 -24.54
N GLY A 20 -12.59 -7.12 -23.64
CA GLY A 20 -12.55 -6.96 -22.19
C GLY A 20 -11.22 -7.32 -21.55
N ALA A 21 -10.26 -7.90 -22.27
CA ALA A 21 -9.00 -8.40 -21.71
C ALA A 21 -8.17 -7.30 -21.01
N SER A 22 -8.12 -6.08 -21.55
CA SER A 22 -7.43 -4.95 -20.90
C SER A 22 -8.18 -4.46 -19.65
N SER A 23 -9.51 -4.32 -19.75
CA SER A 23 -10.37 -3.96 -18.60
C SER A 23 -10.31 -4.99 -17.47
N GLN A 24 -10.18 -6.25 -17.84
CA GLN A 24 -10.11 -7.38 -16.96
C GLN A 24 -8.71 -7.52 -16.34
N LEU A 25 -7.66 -7.29 -17.12
CA LEU A 25 -6.29 -7.21 -16.61
C LEU A 25 -6.20 -6.07 -15.58
N ALA A 26 -6.75 -4.90 -15.88
CA ALA A 26 -6.84 -3.78 -14.93
C ALA A 26 -7.62 -4.17 -13.66
N SER A 27 -8.75 -4.88 -13.80
CA SER A 27 -9.53 -5.39 -12.66
C SER A 27 -8.73 -6.38 -11.80
N ILE A 28 -8.01 -7.32 -12.41
CA ILE A 28 -7.15 -8.28 -11.71
C ILE A 28 -6.00 -7.54 -11.01
N THR A 29 -5.32 -6.62 -11.69
CA THR A 29 -4.27 -5.80 -11.11
C THR A 29 -4.79 -5.01 -9.90
N MET A 30 -5.98 -4.40 -10.00
CA MET A 30 -6.62 -3.70 -8.89
C MET A 30 -6.89 -4.63 -7.70
N ARG A 31 -7.42 -5.84 -7.94
CA ARG A 31 -7.67 -6.85 -6.90
C ARG A 31 -6.38 -7.30 -6.21
N ILE A 32 -5.30 -7.51 -6.98
CA ILE A 32 -3.98 -7.85 -6.43
C ILE A 32 -3.45 -6.72 -5.55
N MET A 33 -3.55 -5.47 -6.01
CA MET A 33 -3.13 -4.30 -5.22
C MET A 33 -3.92 -4.18 -3.91
N GLN A 34 -5.23 -4.40 -3.94
CA GLN A 34 -6.08 -4.41 -2.73
C GLN A 34 -5.70 -5.53 -1.77
N ALA A 35 -5.45 -6.74 -2.29
CA ALA A 35 -5.02 -7.88 -1.47
C ALA A 35 -3.66 -7.61 -0.81
N LEU A 36 -2.72 -7.04 -1.56
CA LEU A 36 -1.41 -6.64 -1.06
C LEU A 36 -1.55 -5.57 0.04
N GLN A 37 -2.40 -4.55 -0.16
CA GLN A 37 -2.63 -3.53 0.85
C GLN A 37 -3.21 -4.11 2.15
N ARG A 38 -4.23 -4.98 2.05
CA ARG A 38 -4.77 -5.70 3.23
C ARG A 38 -3.71 -6.53 3.94
N ASN A 39 -2.84 -7.20 3.19
CA ASN A 39 -1.74 -7.96 3.78
C ASN A 39 -0.77 -7.06 4.56
N LEU A 40 -0.42 -5.90 4.00
CA LEU A 40 0.42 -4.92 4.67
C LEU A 40 -0.25 -4.34 5.92
N ASP A 41 -1.55 -4.09 5.91
CA ASP A 41 -2.31 -3.62 7.08
C ASP A 41 -2.35 -4.65 8.20
N VAL A 42 -2.44 -5.94 7.87
CA VAL A 42 -2.35 -7.01 8.87
C VAL A 42 -0.92 -7.12 9.41
N LYS A 43 0.09 -7.09 8.54
CA LYS A 43 1.51 -7.18 8.95
C LYS A 43 1.96 -5.99 9.77
N SER A 44 1.48 -4.79 9.49
CA SER A 44 1.84 -3.59 10.24
C SER A 44 1.44 -3.71 11.71
N LYS A 45 0.27 -4.30 11.99
CA LYS A 45 -0.23 -4.53 13.36
C LYS A 45 0.62 -5.51 14.19
N MET A 46 1.58 -6.22 13.58
CA MET A 46 2.51 -7.10 14.30
C MET A 46 3.61 -6.32 15.02
N TYR A 47 3.87 -5.06 14.65
CA TYR A 47 4.80 -4.21 15.39
C TYR A 47 4.14 -3.68 16.67
N LYS A 48 4.84 -3.81 17.80
CA LYS A 48 4.37 -3.28 19.09
C LYS A 48 4.32 -1.75 19.12
N ASP A 49 5.29 -1.09 18.50
CA ASP A 49 5.35 0.37 18.44
C ASP A 49 4.51 0.89 17.27
N THR A 50 3.49 1.69 17.57
CA THR A 50 2.60 2.33 16.59
C THR A 50 3.36 3.20 15.59
N ALA A 51 4.45 3.86 15.99
CA ALA A 51 5.28 4.63 15.06
C ALA A 51 5.90 3.70 13.99
N LEU A 52 6.40 2.53 14.38
CA LEU A 52 6.93 1.55 13.44
C LEU A 52 5.85 0.98 12.51
N GLN A 53 4.60 0.85 12.97
CA GLN A 53 3.47 0.47 12.10
C GLN A 53 3.29 1.47 10.95
N TYR A 54 3.23 2.78 11.26
CA TYR A 54 3.08 3.83 10.27
C TYR A 54 4.29 3.94 9.33
N LEU A 55 5.50 3.79 9.87
CA LEU A 55 6.74 3.79 9.08
C LEU A 55 6.75 2.62 8.08
N PHE A 56 6.38 1.42 8.53
CA PHE A 56 6.26 0.24 7.69
C PHE A 56 5.25 0.45 6.54
N LEU A 57 4.05 0.94 6.85
CA LEU A 57 3.01 1.19 5.85
C LEU A 57 3.45 2.25 4.84
N MET A 58 3.98 3.39 5.30
CA MET A 58 4.48 4.45 4.44
C MET A 58 5.53 3.93 3.46
N ASN A 59 6.53 3.18 3.95
CA ASN A 59 7.62 2.67 3.12
C ASN A 59 7.15 1.67 2.07
N ASN A 60 6.32 0.69 2.47
CA ASN A 60 5.85 -0.33 1.55
C ASN A 60 4.88 0.24 0.51
N ILE A 61 3.95 1.12 0.90
CA ILE A 61 3.03 1.76 -0.06
C ILE A 61 3.81 2.68 -0.99
N HIS A 62 4.81 3.41 -0.49
CA HIS A 62 5.69 4.22 -1.34
C HIS A 62 6.43 3.37 -2.37
N TYR A 63 6.95 2.21 -1.97
CA TYR A 63 7.58 1.26 -2.88
C TYR A 63 6.60 0.76 -3.95
N ILE A 64 5.38 0.37 -3.57
CA ILE A 64 4.34 -0.07 -4.52
C ILE A 64 4.05 1.03 -5.54
N VAL A 65 3.83 2.28 -5.08
CA VAL A 65 3.59 3.42 -5.98
C VAL A 65 4.77 3.65 -6.94
N LYS A 66 6.00 3.59 -6.44
CA LYS A 66 7.21 3.78 -7.26
C LYS A 66 7.36 2.66 -8.29
N SER A 67 7.07 1.42 -7.91
CA SER A 67 7.15 0.24 -8.77
C SER A 67 6.04 0.26 -9.82
N ALA A 68 4.79 0.56 -9.45
CA ALA A 68 3.68 0.67 -10.39
C ALA A 68 3.89 1.76 -11.44
N ARG A 69 4.49 2.90 -11.08
CA ARG A 69 4.83 3.97 -12.03
C ARG A 69 5.90 3.59 -13.06
N ARG A 70 6.69 2.56 -12.78
CA ARG A 70 7.80 2.10 -13.63
C ARG A 70 7.42 0.90 -14.50
N SER A 71 6.19 0.40 -14.38
CA SER A 71 5.68 -0.74 -15.14
C SER A 71 4.39 -0.38 -15.87
N GLU A 72 3.92 -1.28 -16.72
CA GLU A 72 2.63 -1.19 -17.44
C GLU A 72 1.42 -1.10 -16.50
N ALA A 73 1.62 -1.40 -15.21
CA ALA A 73 0.59 -1.21 -14.18
C ALA A 73 0.14 0.25 -14.05
N LYS A 74 0.98 1.23 -14.43
CA LYS A 74 0.59 2.65 -14.45
C LYS A 74 -0.61 2.88 -15.37
N ASP A 75 -0.57 2.33 -16.57
CA ASP A 75 -1.60 2.55 -17.59
C ASP A 75 -2.88 1.79 -17.23
N LEU A 76 -2.75 0.63 -16.59
CA LEU A 76 -3.88 -0.18 -16.10
C LEU A 76 -4.57 0.42 -14.87
N LEU A 77 -3.82 1.02 -13.94
CA LEU A 77 -4.37 1.55 -12.69
C LEU A 77 -4.81 3.01 -12.79
N GLY A 78 -4.21 3.76 -13.71
CA GLY A 78 -4.47 5.18 -13.93
C GLY A 78 -3.83 6.11 -12.89
N ASP A 79 -3.71 7.39 -13.26
CA ASP A 79 -3.07 8.41 -12.43
C ASP A 79 -3.83 8.70 -11.13
N ASP A 80 -5.15 8.54 -11.12
CA ASP A 80 -5.98 8.70 -9.91
C ASP A 80 -5.61 7.68 -8.81
N TRP A 81 -5.34 6.44 -9.20
CA TRP A 81 -4.90 5.41 -8.27
C TRP A 81 -3.55 5.78 -7.67
N ILE A 82 -2.61 6.25 -8.49
CA ILE A 82 -1.29 6.73 -8.04
C ILE A 82 -1.42 7.89 -7.06
N GLN A 83 -2.25 8.88 -7.39
CA GLN A 83 -2.43 10.07 -6.57
C GLN A 83 -3.10 9.73 -5.23
N ARG A 84 -4.10 8.85 -5.23
CA ARG A 84 -4.73 8.34 -4.00
C ARG A 84 -3.69 7.66 -3.09
N HIS A 85 -2.85 6.80 -3.64
CA HIS A 85 -1.85 6.09 -2.83
C HIS A 85 -0.72 7.01 -2.34
N ARG A 86 -0.33 8.04 -3.10
CA ARG A 86 0.57 9.09 -2.60
C ARG A 86 0.00 9.82 -1.37
N ARG A 87 -1.30 10.13 -1.37
CA ARG A 87 -1.96 10.75 -0.21
C ARG A 87 -1.90 9.82 1.01
N ILE A 88 -2.10 8.51 0.81
CA ILE A 88 -1.98 7.51 1.89
C ILE A 88 -0.55 7.47 2.45
N VAL A 89 0.48 7.50 1.60
CA VAL A 89 1.88 7.60 2.03
C VAL A 89 2.08 8.84 2.92
N GLN A 90 1.60 10.00 2.48
CA GLN A 90 1.73 11.25 3.24
C GLN A 90 0.99 11.21 4.58
N GLN A 91 -0.20 10.62 4.61
CA GLN A 91 -0.97 10.44 5.84
C GLN A 91 -0.20 9.57 6.85
N ASN A 92 0.36 8.43 6.42
CA ASN A 92 1.19 7.59 7.29
C ASN A 92 2.45 8.33 7.75
N ALA A 93 3.09 9.12 6.90
CA ALA A 93 4.24 9.96 7.27
C ALA A 93 3.89 10.96 8.38
N ASN A 94 2.74 11.62 8.25
CA ASN A 94 2.24 12.58 9.23
C ASN A 94 1.92 11.90 10.57
N GLN A 95 1.29 10.72 10.53
CA GLN A 95 0.99 9.95 11.76
C GLN A 95 2.27 9.43 12.43
N TYR A 96 3.22 8.91 11.66
CA TYR A 96 4.54 8.54 12.17
C TYR A 96 5.19 9.70 12.91
N ARG A 97 5.27 10.88 12.26
CA ARG A 97 5.85 12.07 12.88
C ARG A 97 5.12 12.45 14.17
N ARG A 98 3.78 12.46 14.16
CA ARG A 98 2.99 12.80 15.35
C ARG A 98 3.27 11.84 16.51
N VAL A 99 3.24 10.53 16.25
CA VAL A 99 3.39 9.50 17.30
C VAL A 99 4.83 9.44 17.81
N ALA A 100 5.81 9.36 16.90
CA ALA A 100 7.23 9.22 17.26
C ALA A 100 7.76 10.42 18.07
N TRP A 101 7.33 11.63 17.72
CA TRP A 101 7.85 12.85 18.34
C TRP A 101 6.97 13.39 19.48
N SER A 102 5.78 12.83 19.72
CA SER A 102 4.87 13.29 20.78
C SER A 102 5.54 13.36 22.14
N LYS A 103 6.21 12.28 22.56
CA LYS A 103 6.90 12.18 23.87
C LYS A 103 8.04 13.20 24.02
N VAL A 104 8.80 13.43 22.96
CA VAL A 104 9.92 14.39 22.95
C VAL A 104 9.41 15.83 23.04
N CYS A 105 8.34 16.16 22.30
CA CYS A 105 7.71 17.48 22.35
C CYS A 105 7.08 17.76 23.72
N SER A 106 6.40 16.78 24.32
CA SER A 106 5.83 16.91 25.67
C SER A 106 6.91 17.18 26.73
N TYR A 107 8.05 16.51 26.66
CA TYR A 107 9.15 16.73 27.59
C TYR A 107 9.75 18.14 27.46
N LYS A 108 9.88 18.68 26.24
CA LYS A 108 10.35 20.06 26.05
C LYS A 108 9.38 21.11 26.61
N LEU A 109 8.07 20.91 26.49
CA LEU A 109 7.09 21.86 27.03
C LEU A 109 7.09 21.87 28.57
N TYR A 110 7.16 20.70 29.20
CA TYR A 110 7.21 20.59 30.67
C TYR A 110 8.42 21.30 31.29
N ASN A 111 9.60 21.27 30.64
CA ASN A 111 10.83 21.92 31.13
C ASN A 111 10.98 23.39 30.72
N ILE A 112 10.01 23.96 30.00
CA ILE A 112 9.96 25.40 29.69
C ILE A 112 8.99 26.12 30.64
N GLU A 113 8.00 25.40 31.16
CA GLU A 113 7.00 25.91 32.10
C GLU A 113 7.42 25.79 33.59
N HIS A 114 8.57 25.17 33.87
CA HIS A 114 9.21 25.04 35.18
C HIS A 114 10.71 25.34 35.07
#